data_AF-A0A8H7DQU9-F1
#
_entry.id   AF-A0A8H7DQU9-F1
#
_cell.length_a   1.000
_cell.length_b   1.000
_cell.length_c   1.000
_cell.angle_alpha   90.00
_cell.angle_beta   90.00
_cell.angle_gamma   90.00
#
_symmetry.space_group_name_H-M   'P 1'
#
loop_
_entity.id
_entity.type
_entity.pdbx_description
1 polymer ?
#
loop_
_entity_poly.entity_id
_entity_poly.type
_entity_poly.pdbx_seq_one_letter_code
_entity_poly.pdbx_strand_id
1 'polypeptide(L)'
;MSITTKKLEQLKGAVANRVPYISGVVPLPPQSTTLFFGRGGTTGQLDLRNPEDAQVQLLVKLCEPATFGRNQEDLLDETYRKAGKMDIENFAMNIDFGQLHISDKISSELLVDGRPFR
;
A
#
# COMPACT_ATOMS: atom_id res chain seq x y z
N MET A 1 0.24 24.58 -17.74
CA MET A 1 1.29 23.88 -18.53
C MET A 1 0.59 23.01 -19.56
N SER A 2 0.77 23.27 -20.86
CA SER A 2 0.16 22.46 -21.92
C SER A 2 1.01 21.20 -22.14
N ILE A 3 0.43 20.02 -21.91
CA ILE A 3 1.05 18.75 -22.28
C ILE A 3 1.18 18.74 -23.81
N THR A 4 2.40 18.70 -24.32
CA THR A 4 2.66 18.67 -25.76
C THR A 4 2.10 17.38 -26.35
N THR A 5 1.34 17.47 -27.45
CA THR A 5 0.67 16.35 -28.14
C THR A 5 1.59 15.15 -28.37
N LYS A 6 2.89 15.42 -28.61
CA LYS A 6 3.95 14.42 -28.73
C LYS A 6 4.12 13.55 -27.47
N LYS A 7 4.11 14.14 -26.28
CA LYS A 7 4.24 13.41 -25.01
C LYS A 7 3.03 12.52 -24.74
N LEU A 8 1.83 12.99 -25.12
CA LEU A 8 0.60 12.20 -24.98
C LEU A 8 0.63 10.96 -25.89
N GLU A 9 1.06 11.10 -27.14
CA GLU A 9 1.18 9.97 -28.06
C GLU A 9 2.27 8.98 -27.63
N GLN A 10 3.40 9.46 -27.09
CA GLN A 10 4.42 8.59 -26.50
C GLN A 10 3.88 7.79 -25.31
N LEU A 11 3.12 8.43 -24.41
CA LEU A 11 2.50 7.76 -23.27
C LEU A 11 1.50 6.68 -23.71
N LYS A 12 0.63 6.99 -24.68
CA LYS A 12 -0.31 6.00 -25.26
C LYS A 12 0.43 4.80 -25.83
N GLY A 13 1.51 5.03 -26.59
CA GLY A 13 2.32 3.96 -27.19
C GLY A 13 3.04 3.09 -26.14
N ALA A 14 3.54 3.70 -25.06
CA ALA A 14 4.21 2.99 -23.97
C ALA A 14 3.24 2.11 -23.16
N VAL A 15 2.00 2.58 -22.94
CA VAL A 15 0.97 1.86 -22.17
C VAL A 15 0.27 0.78 -23.01
N ALA A 16 0.11 0.96 -24.32
CA ALA A 16 -0.59 0.01 -25.19
C ALA A 16 0.20 -1.30 -25.44
N ASN A 17 1.53 -1.24 -25.45
CA ASN A 17 2.39 -2.37 -25.80
C ASN A 17 3.09 -3.03 -24.61
N ARG A 18 2.92 -2.48 -23.40
CA ARG A 18 3.45 -3.08 -22.17
C ARG A 18 2.29 -3.62 -21.36
N VAL A 19 2.49 -4.78 -20.73
CA VAL A 19 1.60 -5.21 -19.64
C VAL A 19 1.58 -4.04 -18.64
N PRO A 20 0.41 -3.56 -18.16
CA PRO A 20 0.31 -2.39 -17.28
C PRO A 20 0.94 -2.59 -15.89
N TYR A 21 1.78 -3.61 -15.76
CA TYR A 21 2.40 -4.05 -14.55
C TYR A 21 3.82 -3.49 -14.45
N ILE A 22 3.97 -2.53 -13.54
CA ILE A 22 5.24 -2.02 -13.06
C ILE A 22 5.46 -2.64 -11.68
N SER A 23 6.54 -3.39 -11.53
CA SER A 23 6.92 -4.04 -10.27
C SER A 23 8.13 -3.35 -9.67
N GLY A 24 8.10 -3.10 -8.37
CA GLY A 24 9.27 -2.60 -7.68
C GLY A 24 9.07 -2.56 -6.18
N VAL A 25 10.20 -2.43 -5.48
CA VAL A 25 10.24 -2.10 -4.06
C VAL A 25 10.82 -0.71 -3.88
N VAL A 26 10.37 -0.01 -2.86
CA VAL A 26 10.90 1.28 -2.43
C VAL A 26 11.24 1.16 -0.94
N PRO A 27 12.49 1.42 -0.53
CA PRO A 27 12.85 1.39 0.88
C PRO A 27 12.12 2.53 1.61
N LEU A 28 11.51 2.21 2.75
CA LEU A 28 10.91 3.22 3.62
C LEU A 28 11.99 3.84 4.52
N PRO A 29 11.97 5.17 4.73
CA PRO A 29 12.82 5.78 5.74
C PRO A 29 12.39 5.31 7.14
N PRO A 30 13.30 5.27 8.13
CA PRO A 30 12.97 4.86 9.50
C PRO A 30 11.79 5.62 10.11
N GLN A 31 11.57 6.88 9.71
CA GLN A 31 10.50 7.73 10.21
C GLN A 31 9.10 7.34 9.66
N SER A 32 9.05 6.46 8.67
CA SER A 32 7.83 6.00 8.00
C SER A 32 7.48 4.54 8.30
N THR A 33 8.14 3.91 9.27
CA THR A 33 7.89 2.50 9.63
C THR A 33 6.95 2.33 10.82
N THR A 34 6.45 3.42 11.40
CA THR A 34 5.50 3.38 12.50
C THR A 34 4.07 3.22 11.99
N LEU A 35 3.40 2.17 12.47
CA LEU A 35 1.96 1.99 12.39
C LEU A 35 1.30 2.60 13.63
N PHE A 36 0.39 3.54 13.43
CA PHE A 36 -0.46 4.10 14.47
C PHE A 36 -1.82 3.42 14.42
N PHE A 37 -2.38 3.12 15.58
CA PHE A 37 -3.69 2.50 15.66
C PHE A 37 -4.45 2.95 16.91
N GLY A 38 -5.77 2.94 16.83
CA GLY A 38 -6.60 3.21 17.99
C GLY A 38 -8.09 3.04 17.73
N ARG A 39 -8.82 2.64 18.78
CA ARG A 39 -10.27 2.48 18.77
C ARG A 39 -10.82 2.61 20.18
N GLY A 40 -11.97 3.28 20.34
CA GLY A 40 -12.67 3.36 21.62
C GLY A 40 -11.82 3.92 22.77
N GLY A 41 -10.97 4.90 22.49
CA GLY A 41 -10.08 5.53 23.46
C GLY A 41 -8.78 4.75 23.76
N THR A 42 -8.65 3.53 23.27
CA THR A 42 -7.39 2.78 23.30
C THR A 42 -6.56 3.15 22.08
N THR A 43 -5.33 3.60 22.28
CA THR A 43 -4.41 3.95 21.19
C THR A 43 -3.07 3.26 21.40
N GLY A 44 -2.33 3.10 20.31
CA GLY A 44 -0.99 2.56 20.34
C GLY A 44 -0.23 2.86 19.06
N GLN A 45 1.06 2.54 19.10
CA GLN A 45 1.94 2.59 17.94
C GLN A 45 2.83 1.36 17.95
N LEU A 46 3.28 0.96 16.76
CA LEU A 46 4.19 -0.15 16.55
C LEU A 46 5.23 0.27 15.51
N ASP A 47 6.52 0.26 15.87
CA ASP A 47 7.58 0.34 14.86
C ASP A 47 7.73 -1.03 14.20
N LEU A 48 7.40 -1.11 12.91
CA LEU A 48 7.46 -2.35 12.14
C LEU A 48 8.88 -2.90 11.99
N ARG A 49 9.92 -2.09 12.25
CA ARG A 49 11.32 -2.54 12.24
C ARG A 49 11.72 -3.29 13.50
N ASN A 50 11.11 -2.95 14.62
CA ASN A 50 11.43 -3.50 15.94
C ASN A 50 10.15 -3.64 16.77
N PRO A 51 9.28 -4.61 16.42
CA PRO A 51 8.00 -4.77 17.09
C PRO A 51 8.17 -5.32 18.50
N GLU A 52 7.52 -4.70 19.49
CA GLU A 52 7.43 -5.25 20.85
C GLU A 52 6.19 -6.14 21.00
N ASP A 53 6.34 -7.30 21.65
CA ASP A 53 5.25 -8.29 21.80
C ASP A 53 3.97 -7.69 22.42
N ALA A 54 4.11 -6.81 23.40
CA ALA A 54 2.97 -6.15 24.03
C ALA A 54 2.20 -5.25 23.05
N GLN A 55 2.93 -4.52 22.19
CA GLN A 55 2.35 -3.67 21.15
C GLN A 55 1.68 -4.50 20.06
N VAL A 56 2.29 -5.63 19.66
CA VAL A 56 1.71 -6.56 18.70
C VAL A 56 0.43 -7.19 19.24
N GLN A 57 0.40 -7.60 20.51
CA GLN A 57 -0.82 -8.13 21.13
C GLN A 57 -1.93 -7.08 21.20
N LEU A 58 -1.58 -5.82 21.49
CA LEU A 58 -2.55 -4.73 21.48
C LEU A 58 -3.09 -4.47 20.07
N LEU A 59 -2.22 -4.45 19.06
CA LEU A 59 -2.60 -4.34 17.65
C LEU A 59 -3.60 -5.43 17.27
N VAL A 60 -3.30 -6.69 17.57
CA VAL A 60 -4.18 -7.83 17.26
C VAL A 60 -5.56 -7.70 17.93
N LYS A 61 -5.62 -7.20 19.16
CA LYS A 61 -6.90 -6.98 19.88
C LYS A 61 -7.75 -5.87 19.26
N LEU A 62 -7.13 -4.91 18.58
CA LEU A 62 -7.83 -3.79 17.95
C LEU A 62 -8.27 -4.08 16.52
N CYS A 63 -7.68 -5.09 15.88
CA CYS A 63 -8.18 -5.60 14.61
C CYS A 63 -9.54 -6.28 14.79
N GLU A 64 -10.50 -5.98 13.93
CA GLU A 64 -11.79 -6.67 13.91
C GLU A 64 -11.70 -7.96 13.08
N PRO A 65 -12.56 -8.95 13.28
CA PRO A 65 -12.61 -10.10 12.38
C PRO A 65 -12.90 -9.65 10.94
N ALA A 66 -12.07 -10.08 9.99
CA ALA A 66 -12.31 -9.78 8.58
C ALA A 66 -13.36 -10.74 8.00
N THR A 67 -14.46 -10.19 7.49
CA THR A 67 -15.47 -10.95 6.74
C THR A 67 -15.02 -11.19 5.29
N PHE A 68 -15.66 -12.14 4.64
CA PHE A 68 -15.56 -12.35 3.20
C PHE A 68 -16.87 -12.06 2.52
N GLY A 69 -16.82 -11.37 1.38
CA GLY A 69 -17.95 -11.29 0.47
C GLY A 69 -18.16 -12.62 -0.24
N ARG A 70 -19.25 -13.32 0.06
CA ARG A 70 -19.74 -14.48 -0.70
C ARG A 70 -21.19 -14.22 -1.09
N ASN A 71 -21.48 -14.21 -2.39
CA ASN A 71 -22.83 -13.94 -2.90
C ASN A 71 -23.45 -12.61 -2.38
N GLN A 72 -22.64 -11.56 -2.23
CA GLN A 72 -23.06 -10.26 -1.64
C GLN A 72 -23.36 -10.30 -0.13
N GLU A 73 -23.04 -11.38 0.56
CA GLU A 73 -23.12 -11.47 2.01
C GLU A 73 -21.73 -11.43 2.64
N ASP A 74 -21.60 -10.72 3.75
CA ASP A 74 -20.41 -10.72 4.60
C ASP A 74 -20.45 -11.94 5.52
N LEU A 75 -19.67 -12.97 5.18
CA LEU A 75 -19.55 -14.17 5.99
C LEU A 75 -18.24 -14.15 6.79
N LEU A 76 -18.38 -14.34 8.10
CA LEU A 76 -17.24 -14.62 9.00
C LEU A 76 -17.02 -16.12 9.07
N ASP A 77 -15.89 -16.59 8.54
CA ASP A 77 -15.45 -17.99 8.65
C ASP A 77 -14.06 -18.05 9.29
N GLU A 78 -14.04 -18.25 10.61
CA GLU A 78 -12.81 -18.34 11.40
C GLU A 78 -12.02 -19.64 11.16
N THR A 79 -12.62 -20.65 10.50
CA THR A 79 -11.93 -21.88 10.10
C THR A 79 -11.12 -21.70 8.82
N TYR A 80 -11.52 -20.74 7.97
CA TYR A 80 -10.87 -20.43 6.70
C TYR A 80 -9.93 -19.21 6.78
N ARG A 81 -10.22 -18.18 7.59
CA ARG A 81 -9.34 -17.00 7.74
C ARG A 81 -9.32 -16.44 9.15
N LYS A 82 -8.10 -16.26 9.66
CA LYS A 82 -7.81 -15.59 10.94
C LYS A 82 -7.32 -14.15 10.77
N ALA A 83 -7.61 -13.54 9.61
CA ALA A 83 -7.11 -12.19 9.33
C ALA A 83 -7.96 -11.15 10.05
N GLY A 84 -7.29 -10.15 10.60
CA GLY A 84 -7.91 -8.97 11.17
C GLY A 84 -8.13 -7.89 10.11
N LYS A 85 -9.26 -7.20 10.18
CA LYS A 85 -9.61 -6.00 9.44
C LYS A 85 -8.93 -4.80 10.09
N MET A 86 -8.32 -3.96 9.26
CA MET A 86 -7.68 -2.70 9.63
C MET A 86 -8.34 -1.57 8.85
N ASP A 87 -9.29 -0.87 9.48
CA ASP A 87 -10.05 0.22 8.87
C ASP A 87 -9.34 1.58 8.97
N ILE A 88 -9.48 2.42 7.95
CA ILE A 88 -8.76 3.70 7.85
C ILE A 88 -9.08 4.68 8.98
N GLU A 89 -10.23 4.53 9.63
CA GLU A 89 -10.66 5.32 10.79
C GLU A 89 -9.85 5.00 12.05
N ASN A 90 -9.28 3.79 12.12
CA ASN A 90 -8.61 3.27 13.30
C ASN A 90 -7.11 3.02 13.08
N PHE A 91 -6.62 3.04 11.83
CA PHE A 91 -5.24 2.68 11.48
C PHE A 91 -4.63 3.68 10.51
N ALA A 92 -3.39 4.08 10.76
CA ALA A 92 -2.65 5.00 9.90
C ALA A 92 -1.14 4.71 9.92
N MET A 93 -0.47 5.03 8.82
CA MET A 93 0.99 5.03 8.74
C MET A 93 1.48 6.39 8.29
N ASN A 94 2.65 6.79 8.77
CA ASN A 94 3.32 8.02 8.35
C ASN A 94 4.14 7.81 7.06
N ILE A 95 3.49 7.45 5.96
CA ILE A 95 4.13 7.27 4.65
C ILE A 95 3.89 8.52 3.79
N ASP A 96 4.97 9.24 3.47
CA ASP A 96 4.95 10.35 2.52
C ASP A 96 5.38 9.84 1.14
N PHE A 97 4.40 9.58 0.27
CA PHE A 97 4.66 9.12 -1.09
C PHE A 97 5.44 10.12 -1.96
N GLY A 98 5.39 11.42 -1.63
CA GLY A 98 6.17 12.45 -2.31
C GLY A 98 7.65 12.32 -2.01
N GLN A 99 8.01 12.14 -0.74
CA GLN A 99 9.40 11.88 -0.33
C GLN A 99 9.95 10.55 -0.83
N LEU A 100 9.07 9.56 -1.08
CA LEU A 100 9.47 8.27 -1.64
C LEU A 100 9.74 8.30 -3.14
N HIS A 101 9.48 9.43 -3.83
CA HIS A 101 9.71 9.58 -5.28
C HIS A 101 9.09 8.46 -6.13
N ILE A 102 7.98 7.85 -5.67
CA ILE A 102 7.35 6.72 -6.36
C ILE A 102 6.90 7.14 -7.76
N SER A 103 6.32 8.32 -7.89
CA SER A 103 5.89 8.88 -9.18
C SER A 103 7.05 9.04 -10.15
N ASP A 104 8.24 9.41 -9.67
CA ASP A 104 9.44 9.54 -10.50
C ASP A 104 9.92 8.17 -10.97
N LYS A 105 9.90 7.17 -10.07
CA LYS A 105 10.25 5.79 -10.40
C LYS A 105 9.30 5.20 -11.44
N ILE A 106 7.99 5.31 -11.20
CA ILE A 106 6.93 4.90 -12.13
C ILE A 106 7.11 5.58 -13.48
N SER A 107 7.28 6.90 -13.50
CA SER A 107 7.46 7.67 -14.73
C SER A 107 8.73 7.26 -15.45
N SER A 108 9.83 7.04 -14.73
CA SER A 108 11.08 6.59 -15.33
C SER A 108 10.89 5.23 -15.99
N GLU A 109 10.28 4.25 -15.32
CA GLU A 109 10.12 2.89 -15.83
C GLU A 109 9.11 2.83 -16.99
N LEU A 110 7.98 3.54 -16.88
CA LEU A 110 6.98 3.64 -17.95
C LEU A 110 7.51 4.39 -19.18
N LEU A 111 8.37 5.39 -18.99
CA LEU A 111 8.86 6.27 -20.07
C LEU A 111 10.28 5.91 -20.54
N VAL A 112 10.92 4.83 -20.07
CA VAL A 112 12.21 4.39 -20.65
C VAL A 112 11.99 3.95 -22.09
N ASP A 113 12.59 4.71 -23.01
CA ASP A 113 12.74 4.38 -24.43
C ASP A 113 13.36 2.97 -24.62
N GLY A 114 12.56 2.03 -25.11
CA GLY A 114 13.02 0.93 -25.96
C GLY A 114 13.81 -0.24 -25.35
N ARG A 115 13.96 -0.40 -24.03
CA ARG A 115 14.64 -1.60 -23.49
C ARG A 115 13.69 -2.78 -23.32
N PRO A 116 13.95 -3.94 -23.96
CA PRO A 116 13.16 -5.15 -23.74
C PRO A 116 13.36 -5.68 -22.32
N PHE A 117 12.31 -6.31 -21.78
CA PHE A 117 12.39 -7.16 -20.59
C PHE A 117 13.52 -8.18 -20.78
N ARG A 118 14.44 -8.26 -19.82
CA ARG A 118 15.50 -9.27 -19.81
C ARG A 118 15.06 -10.46 -18.98
#